data_AF-A0A183LK65-F1
#
_entry.id   AF-A0A183LK65-F1
#
_cell.length_a   1.000
_cell.length_b   1.000
_cell.length_c   1.000
_cell.angle_alpha   90.00
_cell.angle_beta   90.00
_cell.angle_gamma   90.00
#
_symmetry.space_group_name_H-M   'P 1'
#
loop_
_entity.id
_entity.type
_entity.pdbx_description
1 polymer ?
#
loop_
_entity_poly.entity_id
_entity_poly.type
_entity_poly.pdbx_seq_one_letter_code
_entity_poly.pdbx_strand_id
1 'polypeptide(L)'
;MQANIKVLIFNTNNKTVLLHLAGICKMTTIIINRVQLFINGCLRKILNIHWPDIISNSVLWERANQLSAEEGNRKRRWKWIGHTLRIMKLA
;
A
#
# COMPACT_ATOMS: atom_id res chain seq x y z
N MET A 1 -11.01 -9.44 -19.87
CA MET A 1 -10.42 -10.57 -19.11
C MET A 1 -8.91 -10.41 -18.81
N GLN A 2 -8.15 -9.50 -19.45
CA GLN A 2 -6.69 -9.32 -19.19
C GLN A 2 -6.32 -8.36 -18.04
N ALA A 3 -7.21 -7.44 -17.64
CA ALA A 3 -6.91 -6.44 -16.61
C ALA A 3 -6.73 -7.07 -15.21
N ASN A 4 -7.59 -8.03 -14.82
CA ASN A 4 -7.55 -8.65 -13.48
C ASN A 4 -6.27 -9.47 -13.23
N ILE A 5 -5.77 -10.19 -14.23
CA ILE A 5 -4.55 -11.01 -14.09
C ILE A 5 -3.32 -10.12 -13.94
N LYS A 6 -3.22 -9.04 -14.73
CA LYS A 6 -2.11 -8.07 -14.63
C LYS A 6 -2.08 -7.36 -13.28
N VAL A 7 -3.24 -6.95 -12.75
CA VAL A 7 -3.36 -6.36 -11.40
C VAL A 7 -2.95 -7.37 -10.33
N LEU A 8 -3.35 -8.64 -10.44
CA LEU A 8 -2.99 -9.67 -9.48
C LEU A 8 -1.47 -9.91 -9.41
N ILE A 9 -0.81 -10.04 -10.56
CA ILE A 9 0.65 -10.25 -10.65
C ILE A 9 1.39 -9.05 -10.04
N PHE A 10 0.97 -7.85 -10.41
CA PHE A 10 1.53 -6.61 -9.87
C PHE A 10 1.36 -6.52 -8.35
N ASN A 11 0.21 -6.95 -7.83
CA ASN A 11 -0.07 -6.97 -6.39
C ASN A 11 0.82 -7.95 -5.62
N THR A 12 1.10 -9.12 -6.19
CA THR A 12 2.02 -10.10 -5.58
C THR A 12 3.45 -9.56 -5.55
N ASN A 13 3.91 -8.96 -6.64
CA ASN A 13 5.26 -8.39 -6.73
C ASN A 13 5.46 -7.19 -5.78
N ASN A 14 4.43 -6.39 -5.55
CA ASN A 14 4.52 -5.31 -4.57
C ASN A 14 4.61 -5.80 -3.12
N LYS A 15 3.90 -6.88 -2.78
CA LYS A 15 3.96 -7.45 -1.42
C LYS A 15 5.35 -8.00 -1.10
N THR A 16 5.99 -8.66 -2.06
CA THR A 16 7.35 -9.21 -1.88
C THR A 16 8.39 -8.10 -1.76
N VAL A 17 8.31 -7.06 -2.60
CA VAL A 17 9.18 -5.88 -2.52
C VAL A 17 9.01 -5.17 -1.17
N LEU A 18 7.77 -4.95 -0.71
CA LEU A 18 7.52 -4.29 0.56
C LEU A 18 8.05 -5.09 1.77
N LEU A 19 7.92 -6.42 1.74
CA LEU A 19 8.40 -7.30 2.81
C LEU A 19 9.93 -7.29 2.91
N HIS A 20 10.62 -7.34 1.77
CA HIS A 20 12.09 -7.27 1.72
C HIS A 20 12.60 -5.92 2.26
N LEU A 21 11.93 -4.82 1.90
CA LEU A 21 12.31 -3.48 2.33
C LEU A 21 12.04 -3.21 3.82
N ALA A 22 11.06 -3.89 4.42
CA ALA A 22 10.74 -3.75 5.84
C ALA A 22 11.88 -4.19 6.77
N GLY A 23 12.75 -5.11 6.33
CA GLY A 23 13.90 -5.60 7.11
C GLY A 23 15.03 -4.59 7.30
N ILE A 24 15.07 -3.49 6.52
CA ILE A 24 16.19 -2.54 6.49
C ILE A 24 15.95 -1.32 7.41
N CYS A 25 14.76 -1.22 8.01
CA CYS A 25 14.32 -0.40 9.16
C CYS A 25 14.60 1.13 9.22
N LYS A 26 15.64 1.68 8.58
CA LYS A 26 15.98 3.13 8.57
C LYS A 26 15.85 3.81 7.22
N MET A 27 16.08 3.10 6.10
CA MET A 27 15.82 3.62 4.75
C MET A 27 14.34 3.51 4.33
N THR A 28 13.50 2.94 5.21
CA THR A 28 12.12 2.52 4.95
C THR A 28 11.22 3.66 4.53
N THR A 29 11.18 4.82 5.19
CA THR A 29 10.23 5.89 4.82
C THR A 29 10.50 6.53 3.46
N ILE A 30 11.77 6.81 3.13
CA ILE A 30 12.14 7.39 1.83
C ILE A 30 11.93 6.38 0.70
N ILE A 31 12.34 5.11 0.91
CA ILE A 31 12.18 4.06 -0.10
C ILE A 31 10.70 3.67 -0.25
N ILE A 32 9.92 3.58 0.83
CA ILE A 32 8.48 3.29 0.77
C ILE A 32 7.76 4.38 -0.02
N ASN A 33 8.06 5.66 0.22
CA ASN A 33 7.46 6.76 -0.54
C ASN A 33 7.82 6.68 -2.04
N ARG A 34 9.08 6.37 -2.37
CA ARG A 34 9.52 6.18 -3.77
C ARG A 34 8.84 4.97 -4.43
N VAL A 35 8.73 3.86 -3.71
CA VAL A 35 8.04 2.65 -4.16
C VAL A 35 6.55 2.93 -4.36
N GLN A 36 5.89 3.67 -3.46
CA GLN A 36 4.48 4.06 -3.64
C GLN A 36 4.25 4.94 -4.87
N LEU A 37 5.14 5.89 -5.17
CA LEU A 37 5.05 6.71 -6.40
C LEU A 37 5.17 5.85 -7.66
N PHE A 38 6.11 4.89 -7.66
CA PHE A 38 6.25 3.92 -8.74
C PHE A 38 4.99 3.06 -8.91
N ILE A 39 4.43 2.58 -7.79
CA ILE A 39 3.23 1.75 -7.79
C ILE A 39 2.04 2.49 -8.37
N ASN A 40 1.83 3.74 -7.94
CA ASN A 40 0.75 4.60 -8.43
C ASN A 40 0.87 4.86 -9.94
N GLY A 41 2.09 5.07 -10.44
CA GLY A 41 2.35 5.23 -11.88
C GLY A 41 2.02 3.98 -12.68
N CYS A 42 2.40 2.79 -12.19
CA CYS A 42 2.06 1.52 -12.81
C CYS A 42 0.56 1.25 -12.81
N LEU A 43 -0.14 1.53 -11.70
CA LEU A 43 -1.59 1.35 -11.61
C LEU A 43 -2.35 2.26 -12.58
N ARG A 44 -1.93 3.53 -12.74
CA ARG A 44 -2.53 4.43 -13.75
C ARG A 44 -2.39 3.90 -15.16
N LYS A 45 -1.22 3.33 -15.51
CA LYS A 45 -0.99 2.67 -16.81
C LYS A 45 -1.84 1.41 -16.98
N ILE A 46 -1.99 0.59 -15.95
CA ILE A 46 -2.79 -0.65 -15.98
C ILE A 46 -4.28 -0.33 -16.10
N LEU A 47 -4.75 0.73 -15.44
CA LEU A 47 -6.14 1.20 -15.48
C LEU A 47 -6.44 2.09 -16.70
N ASN A 48 -5.45 2.30 -17.59
CA ASN A 48 -5.53 3.13 -18.79
C ASN A 48 -6.03 4.58 -18.53
N ILE A 49 -5.69 5.15 -17.37
CA ILE A 49 -6.06 6.51 -17.00
C ILE A 49 -5.02 7.47 -17.59
N HIS A 50 -5.43 8.30 -18.55
CA HIS A 50 -4.58 9.35 -19.12
C HIS A 50 -4.57 10.60 -18.23
N TRP A 51 -3.41 11.24 -18.11
CA TRP A 51 -3.32 12.63 -17.65
C TRP A 51 -4.25 13.47 -18.54
N PRO A 52 -5.31 14.11 -17.99
CA PRO A 52 -5.32 14.98 -16.82
C PRO A 52 -6.39 14.63 -15.77
N ASP A 53 -6.85 13.38 -15.70
CA ASP A 53 -7.84 12.97 -14.71
C ASP A 53 -7.29 13.14 -13.28
N ILE A 54 -7.84 14.11 -12.53
CA ILE A 54 -7.58 14.34 -11.10
C ILE A 54 -8.33 13.26 -10.30
N ILE A 55 -8.00 11.99 -10.55
CA ILE A 55 -8.46 10.89 -9.71
C ILE A 55 -7.56 10.86 -8.49
N SER A 56 -8.19 11.04 -7.31
CA SER A 56 -7.50 10.93 -6.03
C SER A 56 -6.92 9.52 -5.88
N ASN A 57 -5.76 9.42 -5.23
CA ASN A 57 -5.11 8.11 -5.02
C ASN A 57 -6.05 7.12 -4.32
N SER A 58 -6.94 7.60 -3.43
CA SER A 58 -7.93 6.77 -2.74
C SER A 58 -8.88 6.01 -3.69
N VAL A 59 -9.43 6.68 -4.71
CA VAL A 59 -10.34 6.07 -5.69
C VAL A 59 -9.61 5.07 -6.60
N LEU A 60 -8.34 5.34 -6.90
CA LEU A 60 -7.49 4.45 -7.68
C LEU A 60 -7.18 3.14 -6.94
N TRP A 61 -6.96 3.23 -5.63
CA TRP A 61 -6.77 2.08 -4.75
C TRP A 61 -8.05 1.26 -4.55
N GLU A 62 -9.21 1.93 -4.45
CA GLU A 62 -10.52 1.29 -4.35
C GLU A 62 -10.83 0.44 -5.60
N ARG A 63 -10.59 0.99 -6.79
CA ARG A 63 -10.71 0.25 -8.07
C ARG A 63 -9.72 -0.91 -8.19
N ALA A 64 -8.56 -0.82 -7.55
CA ALA A 64 -7.56 -1.88 -7.52
C ALA A 64 -7.78 -2.91 -6.40
N ASN A 65 -8.84 -2.75 -5.57
CA ASN A 65 -9.08 -3.55 -4.36
C ASN A 65 -7.86 -3.61 -3.42
N GLN A 66 -7.09 -2.53 -3.34
CA GLN A 66 -5.86 -2.47 -2.55
C GLN A 66 -5.95 -1.43 -1.43
N LEU A 67 -5.29 -1.73 -0.30
CA LEU A 67 -5.05 -0.77 0.77
C LEU A 67 -3.62 -0.23 0.61
N SER A 68 -3.45 1.10 0.64
CA SER A 68 -2.13 1.72 0.69
C SER A 68 -1.29 1.09 1.81
N ALA A 69 0.01 0.90 1.57
CA ALA A 69 0.95 0.40 2.58
C ALA A 69 0.91 1.27 3.86
N GLU A 70 0.64 2.57 3.71
CA GLU A 70 0.43 3.50 4.82
C GLU A 70 -0.86 3.18 5.60
N GLU A 71 -1.98 2.95 4.92
CA GLU A 71 -3.26 2.57 5.51
C GLU A 71 -3.15 1.24 6.29
N GLY A 72 -2.45 0.27 5.70
CA GLY A 72 -2.18 -1.04 6.31
C GLY A 72 -1.31 -0.92 7.55
N ASN A 73 -0.25 -0.13 7.48
CA ASN A 73 0.63 0.15 8.62
C ASN A 73 -0.11 0.92 9.71
N ARG A 74 -0.94 1.90 9.36
CA ARG A 74 -1.79 2.67 10.29
C ARG A 74 -2.77 1.75 11.02
N LYS A 75 -3.48 0.88 10.30
CA LYS A 75 -4.42 -0.09 10.91
C LYS A 75 -3.71 -1.07 11.85
N ARG A 76 -2.51 -1.54 11.49
CA ARG A 76 -1.68 -2.39 12.37
C ARG A 76 -1.20 -1.63 13.61
N ARG A 77 -0.81 -0.37 13.45
CA ARG A 77 -0.36 0.50 14.55
C ARG A 77 -1.50 0.77 15.54
N TRP A 78 -2.70 1.08 15.06
CA TRP A 78 -3.89 1.24 15.91
C TRP A 78 -4.29 -0.04 16.63
N LYS A 79 -4.18 -1.21 15.96
CA LYS A 79 -4.38 -2.50 16.62
C LYS A 79 -3.37 -2.75 17.75
N TRP A 80 -2.09 -2.44 17.51
CA TRP A 80 -1.03 -2.55 18.51
C TRP A 80 -1.27 -1.63 19.71
N ILE A 81 -1.62 -0.36 19.46
CA ILE A 81 -1.95 0.60 20.53
C ILE A 81 -3.15 0.10 21.33
N GLY A 82 -4.20 -0.40 20.68
CA GLY A 82 -5.35 -0.98 21.37
C GLY A 82 -5.01 -2.21 22.21
N HIS A 83 -4.05 -3.03 21.77
CA HIS A 83 -3.56 -4.18 22.53
C HIS A 83 -2.80 -3.74 23.79
N THR A 84 -1.84 -2.81 23.65
CA THR A 84 -1.09 -2.26 24.78
C THR A 84 -2.01 -1.56 25.80
N LEU A 85 -2.98 -0.78 25.34
CA LEU A 85 -3.96 -0.11 26.21
C LEU A 85 -4.86 -1.09 26.97
N ARG A 86 -5.17 -2.26 26.39
CA ARG A 86 -5.92 -3.33 27.08
C ARG A 86 -5.07 -4.01 28.14
N ILE A 87 -3.79 -4.25 27.86
CA ILE A 87 -2.84 -4.81 28.82
C ILE A 87 -2.66 -3.85 30.01
N MET A 88 -2.51 -2.55 29.74
CA MET A 88 -2.37 -1.52 30.79
C MET A 88 -3.63 -1.31 31.65
N LYS A 89 -4.82 -1.70 31.17
CA LYS A 89 -6.08 -1.62 31.94
C LYS A 89 -6.35 -2.86 32.80
N LEU A 90 -5.61 -3.94 32.60
CA LEU A 90 -5.76 -5.20 33.35
C LEU A 90 -4.66 -5.37 34.43
N ALA A 91 -3.77 -4.40 34.56
CA ALA A 91 -2.78 -4.26 35.63
C ALA A 91 -3.24 -3.18 36.61
#